data_AF-A0AAX2BH17-F1
#
_entry.id   AF-A0AAX2BH17-F1
#
_cell.length_a   1.000
_cell.length_b   1.000
_cell.length_c   1.000
_cell.angle_alpha   90.00
_cell.angle_beta   90.00
_cell.angle_gamma   90.00
#
_symmetry.space_group_name_H-M   'P 1'
#
loop_
_entity.id
_entity.type
_entity.pdbx_description
1 polymer ?
#
loop_
_entity_poly.entity_id
_entity_poly.type
_entity_poly.pdbx_seq_one_letter_code
_entity_poly.pdbx_strand_id
1 'polypeptide(L)' 'MFALKRTQSDKTTSTFKNNDISITTIQSSLQKSNMEEEGNDVKLSITIRARNSEKKFYLSGYCGI' A
#
# COMPACT_ATOMS: atom_id res chain seq x y z
N MET A 1 -11.87 8.30 20.19
CA MET A 1 -11.85 7.20 19.20
C MET A 1 -10.72 7.47 18.20
N PHE A 2 -9.63 6.72 18.28
CA PHE A 2 -8.48 6.86 17.36
C PHE A 2 -8.67 5.95 16.15
N ALA A 3 -9.70 6.22 15.35
CA ALA A 3 -9.94 5.49 14.11
C ALA A 3 -9.18 6.17 12.95
N LEU A 4 -8.46 5.38 12.16
CA LEU A 4 -7.89 5.84 10.90
C LEU A 4 -9.02 5.91 9.86
N LYS A 5 -9.16 7.05 9.20
CA LYS A 5 -10.14 7.21 8.11
C LYS A 5 -9.40 7.07 6.77
N ARG A 6 -10.00 6.34 5.83
CA ARG A 6 -9.49 6.30 4.44
C ARG A 6 -9.76 7.64 3.79
N THR A 7 -8.70 8.36 3.40
CA THR A 7 -8.80 9.69 2.79
C THR A 7 -8.57 9.66 1.28
N GLN A 8 -7.82 8.68 0.79
CA GLN A 8 -7.58 8.48 -0.63
C GLN A 8 -7.47 6.98 -0.93
N SER A 9 -8.05 6.56 -2.04
CA SER A 9 -7.95 5.20 -2.55
C SER A 9 -7.99 5.30 -4.07
N ASP A 10 -6.85 5.06 -4.72
CA ASP A 10 -6.80 4.74 -6.14
C ASP A 10 -6.48 3.25 -6.31
N LYS A 11 -6.32 2.76 -7.55
CA LYS A 11 -6.10 1.33 -7.83
C LYS A 11 -4.84 0.77 -7.17
N THR A 12 -3.84 1.59 -6.92
CA THR A 12 -2.51 1.15 -6.45
C THR A 12 -2.10 1.80 -5.14
N THR A 13 -2.75 2.87 -4.73
CA THR A 13 -2.39 3.69 -3.58
C THR A 13 -3.58 3.85 -2.66
N SER A 14 -3.38 3.61 -1.37
CA SER A 14 -4.38 3.91 -0.34
C SER A 14 -3.75 4.72 0.78
N THR A 15 -4.45 5.74 1.24
CA THR A 15 -4.03 6.55 2.39
C THR A 15 -5.10 6.54 3.46
N PHE A 16 -4.66 6.23 4.69
CA PHE A 16 -5.45 6.23 5.90
C PHE A 16 -4.85 7.21 6.88
N LYS A 17 -5.63 8.14 7.43
CA LYS A 17 -5.10 9.20 8.27
C LYS A 17 -6.02 9.55 9.44
N ASN A 18 -5.41 9.97 10.54
CA ASN A 18 -6.02 10.76 11.60
C ASN A 18 -5.09 11.95 11.93
N ASN A 19 -5.34 12.64 13.05
CA ASN A 19 -4.56 13.84 13.42
C ASN A 19 -3.10 13.53 13.78
N ASP A 20 -2.77 12.29 14.11
CA ASP A 20 -1.48 11.92 14.69
C ASP A 20 -0.66 10.99 13.78
N ILE A 21 -1.34 10.21 12.94
CA ILE A 21 -0.76 9.15 12.11
C ILE A 21 -1.35 9.20 10.70
N SER A 22 -0.47 9.00 9.71
CA SER A 22 -0.82 8.73 8.33
C SER A 22 -0.18 7.41 7.89
N ILE A 23 -0.96 6.54 7.27
CA ILE A 23 -0.51 5.30 6.66
C ILE A 23 -0.79 5.39 5.17
N THR A 24 0.24 5.26 4.35
CA THR A 24 0.13 5.23 2.89
C THR A 24 0.66 3.89 2.39
N THR A 25 -0.14 3.19 1.61
CA THR A 25 0.24 1.95 0.93
C THR A 25 0.33 2.23 -0.56
N ILE A 26 1.41 1.80 -1.21
CA ILE A 26 1.55 1.85 -2.68
C ILE A 26 1.90 0.45 -3.17
N GLN A 27 1.09 -0.07 -4.07
CA GLN A 27 1.27 -1.33 -4.76
C GLN A 27 1.75 -1.06 -6.19
N SER A 28 2.77 -1.78 -6.63
CA SER A 28 3.21 -1.81 -8.03
C SER A 28 3.26 -3.24 -8.53
N SER A 29 2.80 -3.47 -9.76
CA SER A 29 3.00 -4.74 -10.44
C SER A 29 4.46 -4.88 -10.83
N LEU A 30 5.07 -6.04 -10.55
CA LEU A 30 6.44 -6.33 -10.96
C LEU A 30 6.55 -6.72 -12.43
N GLN A 31 5.46 -7.20 -13.04
CA GLN A 31 5.41 -7.56 -14.45
C GLN A 31 4.22 -6.89 -15.14
N LYS A 32 4.38 -6.58 -16.44
CA LYS A 32 3.23 -6.42 -17.34
C LYS A 32 2.67 -7.81 -17.52
N SER A 33 1.46 -8.05 -17.01
CA SER A 33 0.72 -9.29 -17.21
C SER A 33 0.80 -9.73 -18.67
N ASN A 34 1.55 -10.79 -18.96
CA ASN A 34 1.21 -11.62 -20.10
C ASN A 34 -0.15 -12.22 -19.75
N MET A 35 -1.13 -12.11 -20.65
CA MET A 35 -2.57 -12.28 -20.40
C MET A 35 -3.02 -13.69 -19.94
N GLU A 36 -2.11 -14.55 -19.47
CA GLU A 36 -2.36 -15.97 -19.22
C GLU A 36 -1.97 -16.47 -17.82
N GLU A 37 -1.31 -15.67 -16.97
CA GLU A 37 -1.00 -16.10 -15.60
C GLU A 37 -2.11 -15.69 -14.60
N GLU A 38 -2.58 -16.66 -13.80
CA GLU A 38 -3.63 -16.53 -12.76
C GLU A 38 -3.26 -15.58 -11.59
N GLY A 39 -2.16 -14.83 -11.72
CA GLY A 39 -1.72 -13.87 -10.73
C GLY A 39 -0.50 -13.07 -11.17
N ASN A 40 -0.14 -12.07 -10.37
CA ASN A 40 1.01 -11.22 -10.63
C ASN A 40 1.86 -11.08 -9.37
N ASP A 41 3.17 -11.07 -9.57
CA ASP A 41 4.09 -10.60 -8.55
C ASP A 41 3.83 -9.11 -8.27
N VAL A 42 3.65 -8.80 -6.99
CA VAL A 42 3.37 -7.44 -6.52
C VAL A 42 4.47 -6.99 -5.57
N LYS A 43 4.88 -5.73 -5.72
CA LYS A 43 5.60 -5.00 -4.66
C LYS A 43 4.62 -4.10 -3.95
N LEU A 44 4.68 -4.13 -2.63
CA LEU A 44 3.92 -3.23 -1.77
C LEU A 44 4.92 -2.42 -0.94
N SER A 45 4.69 -1.11 -0.87
CA SER A 45 5.36 -0.25 0.09
C SER A 45 4.34 0.31 1.06
N ILE A 46 4.66 0.26 2.35
CA ILE A 46 3.83 0.82 3.41
C ILE A 46 4.65 1.89 4.10
N THR A 47 4.18 3.13 4.09
CA THR A 47 4.77 4.25 4.81
C THR A 47 3.86 4.60 5.98
N ILE A 48 4.38 4.48 7.20
CA ILE A 48 3.71 4.92 8.42
C ILE A 48 4.42 6.18 8.90
N ARG A 49 3.70 7.31 8.91
CA ARG A 49 4.20 8.60 9.38
C ARG A 49 3.43 9.00 10.64
N ALA A 50 4.15 9.18 11.73
CA ALA A 50 3.67 9.83 12.95
C ALA A 50 4.33 11.22 13.07
N ARG A 51 3.88 12.06 14.01
CA ARG A 51 4.33 13.46 14.15
C ARG A 51 5.85 13.68 13.99
N ASN A 52 6.67 12.81 14.59
CA ASN A 52 8.14 12.97 14.61
C ASN A 52 8.89 11.77 14.01
N SER A 53 8.19 10.83 13.36
CA SER A 53 8.85 9.65 12.83
C SER A 53 8.17 9.15 11.58
N GLU A 54 8.97 8.60 10.69
CA GLU A 54 8.50 7.90 9.52
C GLU A 54 9.18 6.54 9.47
N LYS A 55 8.41 5.51 9.15
CA LYS A 55 8.94 4.19 8.88
C LYS A 55 8.33 3.67 7.60
N LYS A 56 9.20 3.13 6.75
CA LYS A 56 8.83 2.54 5.47
C LYS A 56 9.13 1.06 5.47
N PHE A 57 8.17 0.28 5.01
CA PHE A 57 8.27 -1.15 4.84
C PHE A 57 8.14 -1.47 3.37
N TYR A 58 8.98 -2.39 2.90
CA TYR A 58 8.95 -2.91 1.54
C TYR A 58 8.60 -4.38 1.62
N LEU A 59 7.57 -4.76 0.90
CA LEU A 59 7.02 -6.11 0.87
C LEU A 59 6.95 -6.53 -0.60
N SER A 60 7.17 -7.81 -0.84
CA SER A 60 6.96 -8.44 -2.13
C SER A 60 6.20 -9.73 -1.91
N GLY A 61 5.28 -10.04 -2.81
CA GLY A 61 4.51 -11.27 -2.75
C GLY A 61 3.81 -11.53 -4.07
N TYR A 62 3.09 -12.64 -4.13
CA TYR A 62 2.28 -13.02 -5.28
C TYR A 62 0.81 -12.70 -4.98
N CYS A 63 0.14 -12.08 -5.94
CA CYS A 63 -1.30 -11.82 -5.90
C CYS A 63 -1.95 -12.53 -7.08
N GLY A 64 -2.40 -13.75 -6.85
CA GLY A 64 -3.19 -14.55 -7.79
C GLY A 64 -4.55 -14.92 -7.21
N ILE A 65 -5.39 -15.52 -8.05
CA ILE A 65 -6.71 -16.05 -7.68
C ILE A 65 -6.60 -17.14 -6.61
#